data_AF-A0A7C4CI77-F1
#
_entry.id   AF-A0A7C4CI77-F1
#
_cell.length_a   1.000
_cell.length_b   1.000
_cell.length_c   1.000
_cell.angle_alpha   90.00
_cell.angle_beta   90.00
_cell.angle_gamma   90.00
#
_symmetry.space_group_name_H-M   'P 1'
#
loop_
_entity.id
_entity.type
_entity.pdbx_description
1 polymer ?
#
loop_
_entity_poly.entity_id
_entity_poly.type
_entity_poly.pdbx_seq_one_letter_code
_entity_poly.pdbx_strand_id
1 'polypeptide(L)' 'RAVGGGVLAIDCMESPDGIIVHEVNNTPEFKGLYSATKVNIPEKIIEYAIKVMKK' A
#
# COMPACT_ATOMS: atom_id res chain seq x y z
N ARG A 1 -13.38 -3.60 -5.17
CA ARG A 1 -12.44 -2.91 -4.26
C ARG A 1 -13.27 -2.33 -3.13
N ALA A 2 -12.92 -2.58 -1.86
CA ALA A 2 -13.74 -2.15 -0.71
C ALA A 2 -13.69 -0.63 -0.46
N VAL A 3 -12.52 -0.01 -0.65
CA VAL A 3 -12.25 1.40 -0.27
C VAL A 3 -11.86 2.29 -1.47
N GLY A 4 -12.30 1.96 -2.68
CA GLY A 4 -11.98 2.73 -3.90
C GLY A 4 -10.60 2.47 -4.51
N GLY A 5 -9.59 2.10 -3.71
CA GLY A 5 -8.23 1.80 -4.16
C GLY A 5 -7.32 3.04 -4.18
N GLY A 6 -6.23 2.98 -4.96
CA GLY A 6 -5.20 4.03 -4.95
C GLY A 6 -3.90 3.52 -4.34
N VAL A 7 -3.10 4.45 -3.82
CA VAL A 7 -1.89 4.15 -3.05
C VAL A 7 -2.32 4.05 -1.58
N LEU A 8 -2.35 2.83 -1.05
CA LEU A 8 -2.81 2.54 0.31
C LEU A 8 -1.78 1.65 1.02
N ALA A 9 -1.56 1.86 2.31
CA ALA A 9 -0.95 0.84 3.17
C ALA A 9 -2.05 0.07 3.90
N ILE A 10 -1.83 -1.23 4.07
CA ILE A 10 -2.78 -2.14 4.70
C ILE A 10 -2.03 -2.84 5.82
N ASP A 11 -2.46 -2.62 7.04
CA ASP A 11 -1.92 -3.31 8.20
C ASP A 11 -2.75 -4.56 8.46
N CYS A 12 -2.06 -5.69 8.55
CA CYS A 12 -2.64 -7.00 8.68
C CYS A 12 -2.14 -7.67 9.95
N MET A 13 -3.00 -8.51 10.56
CA MET A 13 -2.65 -9.33 11.70
C MET A 13 -2.97 -10.80 11.42
N GLU A 14 -2.22 -11.70 12.04
CA GLU A 14 -2.52 -13.13 12.05
C GLU A 14 -3.62 -13.43 13.08
N SER A 15 -4.58 -14.27 12.71
CA SER A 15 -5.61 -14.82 13.60
C SER A 15 -5.70 -16.33 13.41
N PRO A 16 -6.36 -17.08 14.32
CA PRO A 16 -6.57 -18.52 14.15
C PRO A 16 -7.26 -18.89 12.84
N ASP A 17 -8.09 -18.00 12.30
CA ASP A 17 -8.85 -18.20 11.07
C ASP A 17 -8.19 -17.58 9.82
N GLY A 18 -6.96 -17.06 9.97
CA GLY A 18 -6.16 -16.49 8.87
C GLY A 18 -5.82 -15.00 9.06
N ILE A 19 -5.39 -14.36 7.97
CA ILE A 19 -4.99 -12.94 7.98
C ILE A 19 -6.22 -12.04 8.03
N ILE A 20 -6.22 -11.09 8.96
CA ILE A 20 -7.25 -10.04 9.08
C ILE A 20 -6.66 -8.67 8.70
N VAL A 21 -7.47 -7.83 8.07
CA VAL A 21 -7.14 -6.42 7.83
C VAL A 21 -7.53 -5.61 9.06
N HIS A 22 -6.57 -4.95 9.68
CA HIS A 22 -6.77 -4.16 10.90
C HIS A 22 -6.92 -2.67 10.59
N GLU A 23 -6.14 -2.14 9.64
CA GLU A 23 -6.12 -0.72 9.30
C GLU A 23 -5.87 -0.50 7.81
N VAL A 24 -6.42 0.60 7.26
CA VAL A 24 -6.13 1.09 5.91
C VAL A 24 -5.72 2.55 5.98
N ASN A 25 -4.49 2.83 5.56
CA ASN A 25 -3.88 4.16 5.57
C ASN A 25 -3.88 4.79 4.17
N ASN A 26 -4.45 6.00 4.04
CA ASN A 26 -4.54 6.72 2.77
C ASN A 26 -3.28 7.54 2.41
N THR A 27 -2.40 7.79 3.38
CA THR A 27 -1.14 8.53 3.21
C THR A 27 -0.02 7.76 3.90
N PRO A 28 0.53 6.71 3.25
CA PRO A 28 1.46 5.81 3.91
C PRO A 28 2.86 6.38 4.03
N GLU A 29 3.48 6.18 5.19
CA GLU A 29 4.94 6.31 5.33
C GLU A 29 5.64 5.08 4.75
N PHE A 30 6.72 5.29 3.99
CA PHE A 30 7.39 4.19 3.27
C PHE A 30 8.88 4.01 3.60
N LYS A 31 9.45 4.80 4.52
CA LYS A 31 10.86 4.66 4.93
C LYS A 31 11.14 3.32 5.61
N GLY A 32 10.25 2.90 6.51
CA GLY A 32 10.31 1.59 7.17
C GLY A 32 10.16 0.44 6.16
N LEU A 33 9.15 0.54 5.29
CA LEU A 33 8.88 -0.45 4.24
C LEU A 33 10.06 -0.61 3.27
N TYR A 34 10.70 0.49 2.85
CA TYR A 34 11.91 0.42 2.03
C TYR A 34 13.04 -0.30 2.76
N SER A 35 13.24 0.02 4.04
CA SER A 35 14.30 -0.60 4.85
C SER A 35 14.15 -2.13 4.92
N ALA A 36 12.91 -2.62 5.07
CA ALA A 36 12.58 -4.04 5.15
C ALA A 36 12.57 -4.77 3.80
N THR A 37 12.07 -4.14 2.74
CA THR A 37 11.77 -4.82 1.47
C THR A 37 12.73 -4.49 0.33
N LYS A 38 13.45 -3.37 0.43
CA LYS A 38 14.24 -2.75 -0.66
C LYS A 38 13.42 -2.41 -1.92
N VAL A 39 12.09 -2.39 -1.82
CA VAL A 39 11.22 -2.03 -2.94
C VAL A 39 11.21 -0.52 -3.12
N ASN A 40 11.41 -0.07 -4.37
CA ASN A 40 11.29 1.34 -4.72
C ASN A 40 9.81 1.79 -4.75
N ILE A 41 9.26 2.06 -3.56
CA ILE A 41 7.86 2.48 -3.38
C ILE A 41 7.59 3.84 -4.06
N PRO A 42 8.47 4.86 -3.96
CA PRO A 42 8.26 6.13 -4.66
C PRO A 42 8.09 5.97 -6.17
N GLU A 43 8.93 5.16 -6.81
CA GLU A 43 8.81 4.87 -8.25
C GLU A 43 7.46 4.26 -8.59
N LYS A 44 7.00 3.27 -7.82
CA LYS A 44 5.68 2.64 -8.02
C LYS A 44 4.52 3.62 -7.87
N ILE A 45 4.62 4.57 -6.94
CA ILE A 45 3.61 5.63 -6.77
C ILE A 45 3.56 6.53 -8.01
N ILE A 46 4.73 6.93 -8.53
CA ILE A 46 4.81 7.75 -9.75
C ILE A 46 4.28 7.00 -10.98
N GLU A 47 4.67 5.73 -11.15
CA GLU A 47 4.14 4.85 -12.21
C GLU A 47 2.61 4.75 -12.16
N TYR A 48 2.05 4.58 -10.95
CA TYR A 48 0.61 4.55 -10.74
C TYR A 48 -0.04 5.88 -11.11
N ALA A 49 0.52 7.00 -10.65
CA ALA A 49 0.00 8.34 -10.95
C ALA A 49 -0.02 8.61 -12.47
N ILE A 50 1.07 8.31 -13.18
CA ILE A 50 1.15 8.44 -14.65
C ILE A 50 0.09 7.57 -15.33
N LYS A 51 -0.09 6.33 -14.86
CA LYS A 51 -1.10 5.41 -15.43
C LYS A 51 -2.52 5.93 -15.25
N VAL A 52 -2.82 6.53 -14.10
CA VAL A 52 -4.14 7.11 -13.83
C VAL A 52 -4.36 8.39 -14.64
N MET A 53 -3.34 9.23 -14.83
CA MET A 53 -3.44 10.46 -15.63
C MET A 53 -3.67 10.21 -17.12
N LYS A 54 -3.21 9.06 -17.65
CA LYS A 54 -3.37 8.69 -19.07
C LYS A 54 -4.74 8.06 -19.37
N LYS A 55 -5.61 7.96 -18.37
CA LYS A 55 -6.91 7.31 -18.44
C LYS A 55 -8.01 8.35 -18.43
#